data_AF-A0A7Y5AZI4-F1
#
_entry.id   AF-A0A7Y5AZI4-F1
#
_cell.length_a   1.000
_cell.length_b   1.000
_cell.length_c   1.000
_cell.angle_alpha   90.00
_cell.angle_beta   90.00
_cell.angle_gamma   90.00
#
_symmetry.space_group_name_H-M   'P 1'
#
loop_
_entity.id
_entity.type
_entity.pdbx_description
1 polymer ?
#
loop_
_entity_poly.entity_id
_entity_poly.type
_entity_poly.pdbx_seq_one_letter_code
_entity_poly.pdbx_strand_id
1 'polypeptide(L)'
;MESPIRMLDERTDQATRKMLEKVVERKRKFDRFKSWHLIAMWATVFISFLFLFYLYKCVMQPYSYSFAAMFSAFVNQSANFYLLVFTVGVYGLMNLLREKREKAEKEFHALRCEIIDKSKDLWKKEDEWKNRHTVFEMMKKNYDINLYHENK
;
A
#
# COMPACT_ATOMS: atom_id res chain seq x y z
N MET A 1 19.81 12.72 -1.21
CA MET A 1 18.75 13.73 -1.03
C MET A 1 18.70 14.09 0.44
N GLU A 2 19.19 15.28 0.78
CA GLU A 2 18.95 15.87 2.10
C GLU A 2 17.44 16.00 2.27
N SER A 3 16.88 15.51 3.39
CA SER A 3 15.44 15.61 3.59
C SER A 3 15.08 17.10 3.75
N PRO A 4 14.02 17.61 3.11
CA PRO A 4 13.44 18.92 3.42
C PRO A 4 13.25 19.19 4.92
N ILE A 5 13.14 18.12 5.71
CA ILE A 5 13.04 18.16 7.17
C ILE A 5 14.36 18.57 7.86
N ARG A 6 15.53 18.33 7.23
CA ARG A 6 16.84 18.83 7.71
C ARG A 6 16.97 20.35 7.56
N MET A 7 16.34 20.96 6.56
CA MET A 7 16.38 22.42 6.37
C MET A 7 15.53 23.19 7.39
N LEU A 8 14.72 22.49 8.19
CA LEU A 8 13.96 23.06 9.30
C LEU A 8 14.74 23.13 10.63
N ASP A 9 16.03 22.72 10.63
CA ASP A 9 16.85 22.53 11.84
C ASP A 9 16.95 23.75 12.76
N GLU A 10 16.90 24.97 12.21
CA GLU A 10 17.01 26.19 13.02
C GLU A 10 15.68 26.65 13.64
N ARG A 11 14.54 26.09 13.22
CA ARG A 11 13.19 26.63 13.53
C ARG A 11 12.25 25.66 14.26
N THR A 12 12.66 24.42 14.47
CA THR A 12 11.77 23.38 15.01
C THR A 12 12.50 22.49 16.00
N ASP A 13 11.86 22.16 17.12
CA ASP A 13 12.44 21.30 18.14
C ASP A 13 12.77 19.89 17.60
N GLN A 14 13.80 19.27 18.18
CA GLN A 14 14.28 17.95 17.79
C GLN A 14 13.20 16.87 17.94
N ALA A 15 12.29 17.00 18.90
CA ALA A 15 11.18 16.06 19.08
C ALA A 15 10.16 16.15 17.93
N THR A 16 9.77 17.37 17.55
CA THR A 16 8.87 17.65 16.42
C THR A 16 9.44 17.11 15.13
N ARG A 17 10.74 17.29 14.91
CA ARG A 17 11.45 16.78 13.74
C ARG A 17 11.36 15.25 13.63
N LYS A 18 11.68 14.53 14.72
CA LYS A 18 11.59 13.05 14.74
C LYS A 18 10.16 12.57 14.48
N MET A 19 9.15 13.30 14.93
CA MET A 19 7.75 12.95 14.70
C MET A 19 7.36 13.14 13.22
N LEU A 20 7.80 14.23 12.59
CA LEU A 20 7.60 14.50 11.15
C LEU A 20 8.32 13.47 10.26
N GLU A 21 9.58 13.14 10.59
CA GLU A 21 10.35 12.10 9.87
C GLU A 21 9.61 10.75 9.92
N LYS A 22 9.10 10.36 11.09
CA LYS A 22 8.31 9.13 11.26
C LYS A 22 7.01 9.14 10.43
N VAL A 23 6.30 10.26 10.33
CA VAL A 23 5.09 10.34 9.49
C VAL A 23 5.44 10.19 8.02
N VAL A 24 6.53 10.80 7.55
CA VAL A 24 7.00 10.65 6.16
C VAL A 24 7.37 9.19 5.87
N GLU A 25 8.10 8.53 6.77
CA GLU A 25 8.45 7.12 6.63
C GLU A 25 7.20 6.22 6.55
N ARG A 26 6.22 6.46 7.43
CA ARG A 26 4.95 5.72 7.42
C ARG A 26 4.15 5.97 6.15
N LYS A 27 4.12 7.22 5.63
CA LYS A 27 3.49 7.52 4.34
C LYS A 27 4.16 6.74 3.21
N ARG A 28 5.49 6.78 3.11
CA ARG A 28 6.24 6.04 2.07
C ARG A 28 6.00 4.53 2.15
N LYS A 29 5.91 3.98 3.37
CA LYS A 29 5.59 2.57 3.60
C LYS A 29 4.18 2.24 3.11
N PHE A 30 3.19 3.08 3.43
CA PHE A 30 1.82 2.95 2.94
C PHE A 30 1.73 3.03 1.41
N ASP A 31 2.35 4.05 0.79
CA ASP A 31 2.35 4.23 -0.66
C ASP A 31 3.02 3.06 -1.38
N ARG A 32 4.11 2.53 -0.83
CA ARG A 32 4.75 1.32 -1.34
C ARG A 32 3.78 0.14 -1.30
N PHE A 33 3.12 -0.15 -0.18
CA PHE A 33 2.15 -1.24 -0.11
C PHE A 33 0.94 -1.01 -1.01
N LYS A 34 0.48 0.22 -1.18
CA LYS A 34 -0.58 0.58 -2.12
C LYS A 34 -0.20 0.22 -3.55
N SER A 35 0.99 0.61 -4.00
CA SER A 35 1.48 0.28 -5.35
C SER A 35 1.69 -1.22 -5.54
N TRP A 36 2.30 -1.91 -4.56
CA TRP A 36 2.49 -3.37 -4.62
C TRP A 36 1.17 -4.13 -4.65
N HIS A 37 0.17 -3.70 -3.87
CA HIS A 37 -1.16 -4.29 -3.89
C HIS A 37 -1.84 -4.09 -5.26
N LEU A 38 -1.71 -2.91 -5.88
CA LEU A 38 -2.24 -2.67 -7.23
C LEU A 38 -1.56 -3.57 -8.28
N ILE A 39 -0.24 -3.71 -8.22
CA ILE A 39 0.51 -4.62 -9.10
C ILE A 39 0.06 -6.06 -8.88
N ALA A 40 -0.07 -6.50 -7.62
CA ALA A 40 -0.52 -7.85 -7.29
C ALA A 40 -1.96 -8.11 -7.77
N MET A 41 -2.84 -7.12 -7.68
CA MET A 41 -4.22 -7.21 -8.19
C MET A 41 -4.23 -7.41 -9.71
N TRP A 42 -3.51 -6.57 -10.47
CA TRP A 42 -3.38 -6.72 -11.92
C TRP A 42 -2.73 -8.04 -12.32
N ALA A 43 -1.68 -8.46 -11.61
CA ALA A 43 -1.05 -9.75 -11.83
C ALA A 43 -2.02 -10.90 -11.60
N THR A 44 -2.84 -10.84 -10.53
CA THR A 44 -3.85 -11.87 -10.22
C THR A 44 -4.88 -11.98 -11.33
N VAL A 45 -5.42 -10.85 -11.79
CA VAL A 45 -6.38 -10.81 -12.90
C VAL A 45 -5.78 -11.40 -14.18
N PHE A 46 -4.57 -10.98 -14.54
CA PHE A 46 -3.89 -11.45 -15.75
C PHE A 46 -3.56 -12.95 -15.70
N ILE A 47 -3.03 -13.44 -14.59
CA ILE A 47 -2.71 -14.87 -14.39
C ILE A 47 -3.99 -15.70 -14.43
N SER A 48 -5.05 -15.24 -13.78
CA SER A 48 -6.36 -15.92 -13.79
C SER A 48 -6.93 -16.00 -15.20
N PHE A 49 -6.82 -14.92 -15.98
CA PHE A 49 -7.25 -14.91 -17.38
C PHE A 49 -6.45 -15.89 -18.23
N LEU A 50 -5.12 -15.92 -18.12
CA LEU A 50 -4.26 -16.87 -18.83
C LEU A 50 -4.58 -18.32 -18.46
N PHE A 51 -4.82 -18.59 -17.17
CA PHE A 51 -5.18 -19.91 -16.69
C PHE A 51 -6.53 -20.37 -17.25
N LEU A 52 -7.55 -19.50 -17.24
CA LEU A 52 -8.85 -19.79 -17.84
C LEU A 52 -8.76 -20.00 -19.35
N PHE A 53 -7.97 -19.20 -20.06
CA PHE A 53 -7.74 -19.36 -21.49
C PHE A 53 -7.05 -20.69 -21.81
N TYR A 54 -6.04 -21.06 -21.02
CA TYR A 54 -5.38 -22.35 -21.11
C TYR A 54 -6.35 -23.52 -20.87
N LEU A 55 -7.17 -23.46 -19.82
CA LEU A 55 -8.18 -24.48 -19.56
C LEU A 55 -9.22 -24.57 -20.67
N TYR A 56 -9.62 -23.44 -21.23
CA TYR A 56 -10.54 -23.42 -22.35
C TYR A 56 -9.97 -24.18 -23.56
N LYS A 57 -8.70 -23.94 -23.91
CA LYS A 57 -8.05 -24.57 -25.07
C LYS A 57 -7.66 -26.03 -24.84
N CYS A 58 -7.14 -26.37 -23.67
CA CYS A 58 -6.60 -27.70 -23.41
C CYS A 58 -7.62 -28.67 -22.81
N VAL A 59 -8.66 -28.19 -22.15
CA VAL A 59 -9.64 -29.03 -21.45
C VAL A 59 -11.04 -28.85 -22.03
N MET A 60 -11.58 -27.62 -22.04
CA MET A 60 -12.99 -27.42 -22.38
C MET A 60 -13.29 -27.66 -23.86
N GLN A 61 -12.47 -27.14 -24.79
CA GLN A 61 -12.68 -27.31 -26.22
C GLN A 61 -12.55 -28.79 -26.68
N PRO A 62 -11.51 -29.56 -26.30
CA PRO A 62 -11.36 -30.95 -26.76
C PRO A 62 -12.28 -31.95 -26.05
N TYR A 63 -12.66 -31.69 -24.78
CA TYR A 63 -13.47 -32.61 -23.98
C TYR A 63 -14.90 -32.10 -23.71
N SER A 64 -15.40 -31.16 -24.51
CA SER A 64 -16.71 -30.49 -24.30
C SER A 64 -17.91 -31.43 -24.23
N TYR A 65 -17.77 -32.67 -24.72
CA TYR A 65 -18.82 -33.67 -24.81
C TYR A 65 -19.21 -34.28 -23.45
N SER A 66 -18.34 -34.23 -22.43
CA SER A 66 -18.64 -34.80 -21.11
C SER A 66 -17.85 -34.12 -19.99
N PHE A 67 -18.54 -33.80 -18.89
CA PHE A 67 -17.90 -33.28 -17.68
C PHE A 67 -16.89 -34.25 -17.09
N ALA A 68 -17.19 -35.56 -17.09
CA ALA A 68 -16.27 -36.57 -16.59
C ALA A 68 -14.96 -36.62 -17.40
N ALA A 69 -15.05 -36.44 -18.72
CA ALA A 69 -13.88 -36.38 -19.59
C ALA A 69 -13.04 -35.12 -19.35
N MET A 70 -13.69 -33.96 -19.17
CA MET A 70 -13.00 -32.72 -18.81
C MET A 70 -12.27 -32.85 -17.47
N PHE A 71 -12.93 -33.39 -16.45
CA PHE A 71 -12.31 -33.58 -15.14
C PHE A 71 -11.14 -34.55 -15.19
N SER A 72 -11.29 -35.67 -15.90
CA SER A 72 -10.21 -36.63 -16.10
C SER A 72 -9.00 -36.00 -16.79
N ALA A 73 -9.21 -35.25 -17.88
CA ALA A 73 -8.14 -34.54 -18.58
C ALA A 73 -7.47 -33.47 -17.70
N PHE A 74 -8.25 -32.76 -16.87
CA PHE A 74 -7.71 -31.78 -15.93
C PHE A 74 -6.79 -32.42 -14.89
N VAL A 75 -7.20 -33.53 -14.27
CA VAL A 75 -6.43 -34.19 -13.20
C VAL A 75 -5.24 -34.98 -13.74
N ASN A 76 -5.34 -35.53 -14.96
CA ASN A 76 -4.29 -36.36 -15.55
C ASN A 76 -3.02 -35.57 -15.89
N GLN A 77 -3.12 -34.26 -16.08
CA GLN A 77 -1.98 -33.41 -16.39
C GLN A 77 -1.53 -32.62 -15.16
N SER A 78 -0.38 -32.99 -14.59
CA SER A 78 0.20 -32.37 -13.39
C SER A 78 0.43 -30.86 -13.53
N ALA A 79 0.66 -30.35 -14.74
CA ALA A 79 0.77 -28.91 -15.02
C ALA A 79 -0.46 -28.13 -14.56
N ASN A 80 -1.67 -28.70 -14.69
CA ASN A 80 -2.92 -28.05 -14.28
C ASN A 80 -2.95 -27.81 -12.76
N PHE A 81 -2.46 -28.78 -12.00
CA PHE A 81 -2.35 -28.66 -10.55
C PHE A 81 -1.36 -27.57 -10.15
N TYR A 82 -0.17 -27.52 -10.75
CA TYR A 82 0.81 -26.47 -10.47
C TYR A 82 0.28 -25.08 -10.82
N LEU A 83 -0.40 -24.93 -11.96
CA LEU A 83 -1.01 -23.66 -12.37
C LEU A 83 -2.15 -23.24 -11.43
N LEU A 84 -2.95 -24.18 -10.94
CA LEU A 84 -4.00 -23.92 -9.97
C LEU A 84 -3.42 -23.47 -8.64
N VAL A 85 -2.43 -24.20 -8.09
CA VAL A 85 -1.74 -23.82 -6.85
C VAL A 85 -1.07 -22.46 -6.99
N PHE A 86 -0.43 -22.19 -8.13
CA PHE A 86 0.19 -20.89 -8.40
C PHE A 86 -0.86 -19.76 -8.41
N THR A 87 -1.98 -19.95 -9.10
CA THR A 87 -3.07 -18.95 -9.18
C THR A 87 -3.66 -18.66 -7.79
N VAL A 88 -3.96 -19.71 -7.02
CA VAL A 88 -4.45 -19.58 -5.64
C VAL A 88 -3.39 -18.92 -4.74
N GLY A 89 -2.11 -19.24 -4.92
CA GLY A 89 -1.00 -18.63 -4.18
C GLY A 89 -0.87 -17.13 -4.45
N VAL A 90 -0.98 -16.70 -5.71
CA VAL A 90 -0.95 -15.28 -6.09
C VAL A 90 -2.16 -14.54 -5.52
N TYR A 91 -3.35 -15.15 -5.55
CA TYR A 91 -4.54 -14.60 -4.91
C TYR A 91 -4.36 -14.45 -3.38
N GLY A 92 -3.78 -15.45 -2.72
CA GLY A 92 -3.43 -15.38 -1.30
C GLY A 92 -2.44 -14.25 -1.00
N LEU A 93 -1.40 -14.08 -1.83
CA LEU A 93 -0.42 -13.00 -1.71
C LEU A 93 -1.07 -11.61 -1.87
N MET A 94 -2.01 -11.46 -2.80
CA MET A 94 -2.78 -10.22 -2.97
C MET A 94 -3.53 -9.86 -1.68
N ASN A 95 -4.21 -10.82 -1.05
CA ASN A 95 -4.93 -10.58 0.21
C ASN A 95 -3.99 -10.24 1.36
N LEU A 96 -2.83 -10.91 1.47
CA LEU A 96 -1.81 -10.56 2.47
C LEU A 96 -1.28 -9.13 2.29
N LEU A 97 -1.07 -8.69 1.03
CA LEU A 97 -0.67 -7.31 0.73
C LEU A 97 -1.78 -6.31 1.06
N ARG A 98 -3.04 -6.68 0.89
CA ARG A 98 -4.20 -5.87 1.28
C ARG A 98 -4.20 -5.59 2.78
N GLU A 99 -4.04 -6.63 3.61
CA GLU A 99 -3.98 -6.49 5.06
C GLU A 99 -2.81 -5.60 5.51
N LYS A 100 -1.61 -5.81 4.92
CA LYS A 100 -0.43 -4.98 5.19
C LYS A 100 -0.66 -3.51 4.82
N ARG A 101 -1.34 -3.26 3.70
CA ARG A 101 -1.71 -1.90 3.26
C ARG A 101 -2.66 -1.25 4.27
N GLU A 102 -3.74 -1.95 4.67
CA GLU A 102 -4.73 -1.43 5.62
C GLU A 102 -4.10 -1.14 6.99
N LYS A 103 -3.19 -2.00 7.46
CA LYS A 103 -2.42 -1.75 8.68
C LYS A 103 -1.54 -0.51 8.57
N ALA A 104 -0.79 -0.38 7.47
CA ALA A 104 0.06 0.78 7.23
C ALA A 104 -0.74 2.09 7.10
N GLU A 105 -1.94 2.03 6.51
CA GLU A 105 -2.87 3.17 6.42
C GLU A 105 -3.30 3.65 7.81
N LYS A 106 -3.74 2.72 8.67
CA LYS A 106 -4.13 3.01 10.06
C LYS A 106 -2.98 3.60 10.86
N GLU A 107 -1.78 3.01 10.76
CA GLU A 107 -0.58 3.50 11.45
C GLU A 107 -0.15 4.90 10.97
N PHE A 108 -0.29 5.19 9.68
CA PHE A 108 -0.02 6.51 9.12
C PHE A 108 -1.05 7.54 9.58
N HIS A 109 -2.34 7.20 9.50
CA HIS A 109 -3.41 8.12 9.86
C HIS A 109 -3.40 8.45 11.36
N ALA A 110 -3.20 7.45 12.23
CA ALA A 110 -3.09 7.66 13.67
C ALA A 110 -1.94 8.61 14.02
N LEU A 111 -0.77 8.45 13.38
CA LEU A 111 0.38 9.33 13.64
C LEU A 111 0.15 10.74 13.10
N ARG A 112 -0.56 10.88 11.97
CA ARG A 112 -0.97 12.17 11.44
C ARG A 112 -1.90 12.90 12.42
N CYS A 113 -2.92 12.23 12.95
CA CYS A 113 -3.81 12.81 13.97
C CYS A 113 -3.05 13.19 15.23
N GLU A 114 -2.14 12.33 15.70
CA GLU A 114 -1.30 12.61 16.87
C GLU A 114 -0.47 13.90 16.70
N ILE A 115 0.08 14.17 15.50
CA ILE A 115 0.79 15.43 15.21
C ILE A 115 -0.16 16.63 15.26
N ILE A 116 -1.37 16.48 14.74
CA ILE A 116 -2.36 17.57 14.68
C ILE A 116 -2.82 17.93 16.10
N ASP A 117 -3.16 16.93 16.92
CA ASP A 117 -3.55 17.12 18.31
C ASP A 117 -2.43 17.73 19.15
N LYS A 118 -1.21 17.20 19.02
CA LYS A 118 -0.04 17.71 19.73
C LYS A 118 0.53 18.98 19.11
N SER A 119 -0.07 19.53 18.06
CA SER A 119 0.46 20.75 17.41
C SER A 119 0.57 21.93 18.37
N LYS A 120 -0.35 22.07 19.33
CA LYS A 120 -0.25 23.12 20.38
C LYS A 120 0.95 22.91 21.30
N ASP A 121 1.32 21.66 21.57
CA ASP A 121 2.45 21.30 22.43
C ASP A 121 3.80 21.28 21.70
N LEU A 122 3.79 21.02 20.39
CA LEU A 122 4.99 20.95 19.54
C LEU A 122 5.52 22.33 19.15
N TRP A 123 4.67 23.36 19.14
CA TRP A 123 5.01 24.75 18.82
C TRP A 123 4.57 25.68 19.98
N LYS A 124 5.27 25.59 21.12
CA LYS A 124 4.93 26.33 22.35
C LYS A 124 5.26 27.81 22.28
N LYS A 125 6.33 28.18 21.57
CA LYS A 125 6.73 29.58 21.42
C LYS A 125 5.87 30.25 20.37
N GLU A 126 5.51 31.52 20.61
CA GLU A 126 4.66 32.29 19.71
C GLU A 126 5.28 32.43 18.30
N ASP A 127 6.60 32.55 18.21
CA ASP A 127 7.35 32.59 16.94
C ASP A 127 7.34 31.25 16.21
N GLU A 128 7.43 30.14 16.94
CA GLU A 128 7.34 28.78 16.40
C GLU A 128 5.92 28.49 15.89
N TRP A 129 4.90 28.95 16.62
CA TRP A 129 3.49 28.82 16.24
C TRP A 129 3.14 29.62 14.97
N LYS A 130 3.65 30.85 14.83
CA LYS A 130 3.49 31.65 13.61
C LYS A 130 4.14 30.98 12.39
N ASN A 131 5.28 30.30 12.61
CA ASN A 131 6.03 29.62 11.56
C ASN A 131 5.55 28.19 11.23
N ARG A 132 4.59 27.62 11.97
CA ARG A 132 4.11 26.24 11.73
C ARG A 132 3.51 26.04 10.34
N HIS A 133 2.92 27.08 9.74
CA HIS A 133 2.32 26.99 8.41
C HIS A 133 3.39 26.61 7.37
N THR A 134 4.62 27.10 7.51
CA THR A 134 5.75 26.76 6.64
C THR A 134 6.06 25.27 6.69
N VAL A 135 5.99 24.67 7.88
CA VAL A 135 6.18 23.22 8.06
C VAL A 135 5.03 22.44 7.42
N PHE A 136 3.79 22.89 7.61
CA PHE A 136 2.61 22.22 7.05
C PHE A 136 2.56 22.31 5.53
N GLU A 137 2.92 23.47 4.95
CA GLU A 137 3.07 23.65 3.51
C GLU A 137 4.19 22.79 2.95
N MET A 138 5.35 22.73 3.61
CA MET A 138 6.45 21.86 3.22
C MET A 138 6.01 20.39 3.18
N MET A 139 5.29 19.94 4.23
CA MET A 139 4.76 18.58 4.31
C MET A 139 3.73 18.28 3.21
N LYS A 140 2.85 19.24 2.91
CA LYS A 140 1.87 19.12 1.82
C LYS A 140 2.54 19.13 0.45
N LYS A 141 3.50 20.01 0.20
CA LYS A 141 4.15 20.17 -1.11
C LYS A 141 5.12 19.04 -1.44
N ASN A 142 5.96 18.64 -0.48
CA ASN A 142 7.04 17.69 -0.74
C ASN A 142 6.63 16.24 -0.50
N TYR A 143 5.65 16.02 0.38
CA TYR A 143 5.24 14.68 0.78
C TYR A 143 3.75 14.45 0.62
N ASP A 144 2.94 15.43 0.18
CA ASP A 144 1.49 15.31 0.02
C ASP A 144 0.79 14.89 1.34
N ILE A 145 1.31 15.37 2.47
CA ILE A 145 0.73 15.12 3.80
C ILE A 145 0.04 16.40 4.27
N ASN A 146 -1.28 16.33 4.45
CA ASN A 146 -2.06 17.44 4.97
C ASN A 146 -2.08 17.43 6.51
N LEU A 147 -1.52 18.45 7.16
CA LEU A 147 -1.53 18.59 8.62
C LEU A 147 -2.51 19.67 9.12
N TYR A 148 -3.33 20.27 8.25
CA TYR A 148 -4.26 21.33 8.63
C TYR A 148 -5.57 20.82 9.25
N HIS A 149 -5.99 19.62 8.86
CA HIS A 149 -7.25 19.03 9.30
C HIS A 149 -7.05 17.55 9.62
N GLU A 150 -7.74 17.06 10.64
CA GLU A 150 -7.76 15.63 10.97
C GLU A 150 -8.55 14.82 9.93
N ASN A 151 -9.60 15.40 9.36
CA ASN A 151 -10.45 14.71 8.41
C ASN A 151 -9.73 14.34 7.10
N LYS A 152 -10.20 13.22 6.54
CA LYS A 152 -9.66 12.55 5.35
C LYS A 152 -10.06 13.30 4.08
#